data_AF-C9SGJ9-F1
#
_entry.id   AF-C9SGJ9-F1
#
_cell.length_a   1.000
_cell.length_b   1.000
_cell.length_c   1.000
_cell.angle_alpha   90.00
_cell.angle_beta   90.00
_cell.angle_gamma   90.00
#
_symmetry.space_group_name_H-M   'P 1'
#
loop_
_entity.id
_entity.type
_entity.pdbx_description
1 polymer ?
#
loop_
_entity_poly.entity_id
_entity_poly.type
_entity_poly.pdbx_seq_one_letter_code
_entity_poly.pdbx_strand_id
1 'polypeptide(L)'
;MASQQQDATPSNPRGIPTAPFVDKVEDYVSTRADVEPTLRNFQEMISKYQFMELNLQKRMGGLNDKIPDIQKTLDSVRFLKLRKANVMLAYEIDEAEALLESKLSTAKLSLSNCEEDLDFLREQITTMEVAIARGVQLGKSSRREKTRETKKRSQRRKGKERMESLAPGLKNLTTTYIIPSHLMTKLAPISAE
;
A
#
# COMPACT_ATOMS: atom_id res chain seq x y z
N MET A 1 -12.94 -21.19 -8.59
CA MET A 1 -11.67 -20.76 -9.21
C MET A 1 -11.80 -19.29 -9.51
N ALA A 2 -11.31 -18.42 -8.62
CA ALA A 2 -11.30 -16.98 -8.84
C ALA A 2 -9.91 -16.61 -9.36
N SER A 3 -9.88 -16.06 -10.56
CA SER A 3 -8.70 -15.70 -11.34
C SER A 3 -7.87 -14.68 -10.58
N GLN A 4 -6.71 -15.08 -10.07
CA GLN A 4 -5.66 -14.16 -9.67
C GLN A 4 -4.96 -13.72 -10.96
N GLN A 5 -5.39 -12.59 -11.52
CA GLN A 5 -4.63 -11.92 -12.57
C GLN A 5 -3.35 -11.35 -11.92
N GLN A 6 -2.24 -11.98 -12.25
CA GLN A 6 -0.89 -11.47 -12.04
C GLN A 6 -0.72 -10.25 -12.96
N ASP A 7 -1.12 -9.06 -12.49
CA ASP A 7 -0.71 -7.84 -13.17
C ASP A 7 0.74 -7.56 -12.79
N ALA A 8 1.63 -7.68 -13.79
CA ALA A 8 3.02 -7.31 -13.68
C ALA A 8 3.10 -5.89 -13.12
N THR A 9 3.66 -5.73 -11.92
CA THR A 9 3.89 -4.40 -11.35
C THR A 9 4.72 -3.62 -12.37
N PRO A 10 4.23 -2.49 -12.89
CA PRO A 10 4.99 -1.68 -13.83
C PRO A 10 6.33 -1.37 -13.16
N SER A 11 7.43 -1.66 -13.82
CA SER A 11 8.77 -1.52 -13.24
C SER A 11 9.41 -0.27 -13.80
N ASN A 12 10.16 0.47 -12.98
CA ASN A 12 11.00 1.56 -13.47
C ASN A 12 11.95 1.00 -14.57
N PRO A 13 12.39 1.78 -15.59
CA PRO A 13 13.40 1.36 -16.58
C PRO A 13 14.65 0.64 -16.03
N ARG A 14 14.89 0.69 -14.71
CA ARG A 14 16.00 0.02 -14.02
C ARG A 14 15.62 -1.27 -13.28
N GLY A 15 14.35 -1.72 -13.37
CA GLY A 15 13.88 -2.98 -12.83
C GLY A 15 13.34 -2.93 -11.39
N ILE A 16 13.24 -1.75 -10.78
CA ILE A 16 12.66 -1.58 -9.45
C ILE A 16 11.12 -1.69 -9.55
N PRO A 17 10.49 -2.65 -8.86
CA PRO A 17 9.04 -2.83 -8.91
C PRO A 17 8.30 -1.60 -8.37
N THR A 18 7.42 -1.01 -9.17
CA THR A 18 6.55 0.08 -8.68
C THR A 18 5.58 -0.49 -7.67
N ALA A 19 5.41 0.22 -6.58
CA ALA A 19 4.41 -0.15 -5.58
C ALA A 19 3.03 0.02 -6.21
N PRO A 20 2.11 -0.95 -6.03
CA PRO A 20 0.74 -0.78 -6.47
C PRO A 20 0.15 0.43 -5.74
N PHE A 21 -0.29 1.43 -6.50
CA PHE A 21 -0.92 2.61 -5.94
C PHE A 21 -2.30 2.21 -5.42
N VAL A 22 -2.47 2.19 -4.10
CA VAL A 22 -3.74 1.86 -3.46
C VAL A 22 -4.50 3.17 -3.20
N ASP A 23 -5.21 3.63 -4.24
CA ASP A 23 -6.03 4.84 -4.20
C ASP A 23 -7.08 4.77 -3.09
N LYS A 24 -7.85 3.69 -3.09
CA LYS A 24 -8.84 3.37 -2.06
C LYS A 24 -8.49 2.05 -1.44
N VAL A 25 -8.07 2.09 -0.17
CA VAL A 25 -7.84 0.87 0.61
C VAL A 25 -9.14 0.08 0.78
N GLU A 26 -10.31 0.72 0.59
CA GLU A 26 -11.62 0.08 0.51
C GLU A 26 -11.74 -0.93 -0.65
N ASP A 27 -11.05 -0.71 -1.78
CA ASP A 27 -11.14 -1.58 -2.96
C ASP A 27 -10.36 -2.89 -2.76
N TYR A 28 -9.33 -2.88 -1.90
CA TYR A 28 -8.53 -4.06 -1.53
C TYR A 28 -9.04 -4.77 -0.27
N VAL A 29 -9.91 -4.11 0.49
CA VAL A 29 -10.42 -4.61 1.77
C VAL A 29 -11.94 -4.49 1.76
N SER A 30 -12.60 -5.48 1.16
CA SER A 30 -14.07 -5.56 1.17
C SER A 30 -14.61 -6.04 2.52
N THR A 31 -13.86 -6.88 3.24
CA THR A 31 -14.27 -7.44 4.53
C THR A 31 -13.19 -7.23 5.59
N ARG A 32 -13.60 -7.10 6.86
CA ARG A 32 -12.68 -7.00 8.01
C ARG A 32 -11.61 -8.10 8.05
N ALA A 33 -11.93 -9.31 7.58
CA ALA A 33 -11.00 -10.42 7.55
C ALA A 33 -9.79 -10.17 6.63
N ASP A 34 -9.95 -9.28 5.65
CA ASP A 34 -8.96 -8.99 4.62
C ASP A 34 -8.02 -7.83 4.99
N VAL A 35 -8.34 -7.07 6.07
CA VAL A 35 -7.53 -5.93 6.52
C VAL A 35 -6.14 -6.40 6.97
N GLU A 36 -6.10 -7.36 7.90
CA GLU A 36 -4.87 -7.84 8.51
C GLU A 36 -3.91 -8.50 7.51
N PRO A 37 -4.35 -9.41 6.63
CA PRO A 37 -3.46 -9.98 5.61
C PRO A 37 -2.97 -8.92 4.62
N THR A 38 -3.81 -7.96 4.24
CA THR A 38 -3.41 -6.86 3.34
C THR A 38 -2.36 -5.94 3.98
N LEU A 39 -2.52 -5.59 5.27
CA LEU A 39 -1.52 -4.83 6.02
C LEU A 39 -0.19 -5.57 6.13
N ARG A 40 -0.22 -6.89 6.33
CA ARG A 40 0.99 -7.73 6.35
C ARG A 40 1.71 -7.72 5.01
N ASN A 41 0.98 -7.84 3.90
CA ASN A 41 1.57 -7.75 2.55
C ASN A 41 2.23 -6.39 2.29
N PHE A 42 1.61 -5.29 2.75
CA PHE A 42 2.21 -3.95 2.65
C PHE A 42 3.48 -3.81 3.49
N GLN A 43 3.50 -4.36 4.71
CA GLN A 43 4.70 -4.38 5.55
C GLN A 43 5.84 -5.15 4.88
N GLU A 44 5.55 -6.31 4.27
CA GLU A 44 6.54 -7.10 3.54
C GLU A 44 7.12 -6.33 2.33
N MET A 45 6.28 -5.55 1.63
CA MET A 45 6.76 -4.67 0.55
C MET A 45 7.65 -3.54 1.07
N ILE A 46 7.30 -2.88 2.18
CA ILE A 46 8.16 -1.87 2.81
C ILE A 46 9.52 -2.46 3.17
N SER A 47 9.55 -3.65 3.77
CA SER A 47 10.81 -4.31 4.11
C SER A 47 11.68 -4.58 2.87
N LYS A 48 11.08 -4.95 1.73
CA LYS A 48 11.80 -5.13 0.46
C LYS A 48 12.35 -3.79 -0.05
N TYR A 49 11.56 -2.73 -0.03
CA TYR A 49 12.02 -1.40 -0.45
C TYR A 49 13.15 -0.86 0.42
N GLN A 50 13.03 -0.98 1.75
CA GLN A 50 14.09 -0.59 2.70
C GLN A 50 15.38 -1.39 2.48
N PHE A 51 15.27 -2.69 2.21
CA PHE A 51 16.44 -3.51 1.89
C PHE A 51 17.11 -3.05 0.59
N MET A 52 16.35 -2.74 -0.45
CA MET A 52 16.88 -2.20 -1.70
C MET A 52 17.51 -0.82 -1.49
N GLU A 53 16.89 0.06 -0.71
CA GLU A 53 17.41 1.40 -0.37
C GLU A 53 18.77 1.27 0.33
N LEU A 54 18.87 0.37 1.31
CA LEU A 54 20.12 0.12 2.03
C LEU A 54 21.24 -0.38 1.09
N ASN A 55 20.91 -1.24 0.12
CA ASN A 55 21.89 -1.73 -0.84
C ASN A 55 22.36 -0.64 -1.80
N LEU A 56 21.46 0.22 -2.26
CA LEU A 56 21.82 1.38 -3.09
C LEU A 56 22.65 2.39 -2.31
N GLN A 57 22.29 2.70 -1.06
CA GLN A 57 23.07 3.58 -0.18
C GLN A 57 24.51 3.07 0.01
N LYS A 58 24.69 1.76 0.25
CA LYS A 58 26.03 1.15 0.36
C LYS A 58 26.82 1.29 -0.94
N ARG A 59 26.19 1.07 -2.09
CA ARG A 59 26.82 1.23 -3.41
C ARG A 59 27.21 2.68 -3.67
N MET A 60 26.34 3.63 -3.34
CA MET A 60 26.61 5.06 -3.44
C MET A 60 27.77 5.49 -2.55
N GLY A 61 27.81 5.03 -1.30
CA GLY A 61 28.94 5.27 -0.39
C GLY A 61 30.27 4.84 -1.02
N GLY A 62 30.32 3.61 -1.53
CA GLY A 62 31.52 3.11 -2.22
C GLY A 62 31.89 3.87 -3.50
N LEU A 63 30.91 4.46 -4.21
CA LEU A 63 31.18 5.32 -5.37
C LEU A 63 31.67 6.71 -4.95
N ASN A 64 31.08 7.30 -3.91
CA ASN A 64 31.47 8.59 -3.34
C ASN A 64 32.90 8.57 -2.78
N ASP A 65 33.35 7.43 -2.26
CA ASP A 65 34.73 7.27 -1.81
C ASP A 65 35.71 7.13 -3.00
N LYS A 66 35.30 6.45 -4.07
CA LYS A 66 36.18 6.12 -5.22
C LYS A 66 36.29 7.25 -6.24
N ILE A 67 35.22 7.99 -6.51
CA ILE A 67 35.22 9.10 -7.47
C ILE A 67 36.35 10.12 -7.20
N PRO A 68 36.56 10.61 -5.95
CA PRO A 68 37.64 11.56 -5.69
C PRO A 68 39.03 10.94 -5.85
N ASP A 69 39.20 9.65 -5.59
CA ASP A 69 40.47 8.94 -5.81
C ASP A 69 40.81 8.81 -7.31
N ILE A 70 39.81 8.45 -8.13
CA ILE A 70 39.94 8.42 -9.59
C ILE A 70 40.26 9.82 -10.13
N GLN A 71 39.60 10.85 -9.62
CA GLN A 71 39.85 12.24 -10.01
C GLN A 71 41.30 12.66 -9.68
N LYS A 72 41.78 12.39 -8.47
CA LYS A 72 43.17 12.70 -8.07
C LYS A 72 44.19 11.95 -8.94
N THR A 73 43.90 10.71 -9.29
CA THR A 73 44.76 9.91 -10.16
C THR A 73 44.80 10.50 -11.57
N LEU A 74 43.64 10.89 -12.12
CA LEU A 74 43.54 11.56 -13.42
C LEU A 74 44.32 12.88 -13.44
N ASP A 75 44.19 13.69 -12.38
CA ASP A 75 44.90 14.97 -12.26
C ASP A 75 46.43 14.75 -12.22
N SER A 76 46.87 13.67 -11.56
CA SER A 76 48.28 13.26 -11.53
C SER A 76 48.79 12.84 -12.90
N VAL A 77 48.00 12.07 -13.67
CA VAL A 77 48.34 11.68 -15.04
C VAL A 77 48.42 12.89 -15.97
N ARG A 78 47.46 13.82 -15.88
CA ARG A 78 47.47 15.09 -16.62
C ARG A 78 48.67 15.97 -16.26
N PHE A 79 49.04 16.02 -14.99
CA PHE A 79 50.24 16.74 -14.56
C PHE A 79 51.53 16.13 -15.13
N LEU A 80 51.62 14.80 -15.17
CA LEU A 80 52.74 14.10 -15.81
C LEU A 80 52.77 14.36 -17.32
N LYS A 81 51.61 14.36 -18.00
CA LYS A 81 51.49 14.71 -19.42
C LYS A 81 52.04 16.10 -19.72
N LEU A 82 51.68 17.09 -18.89
CA LEU A 82 52.14 18.47 -19.03
C LEU A 82 53.66 18.61 -18.87
N ARG A 83 54.27 17.85 -17.95
CA ARG A 83 55.72 17.90 -17.67
C ARG A 83 56.58 17.00 -18.57
N LYS A 84 56.03 15.92 -19.14
CA LYS A 84 56.76 14.87 -19.89
C LYS A 84 56.57 14.90 -21.40
N ALA A 85 56.11 16.00 -21.99
CA ALA A 85 56.00 16.16 -23.45
C ALA A 85 57.32 15.95 -24.25
N ASN A 86 58.44 15.64 -23.59
CA ASN A 86 59.76 15.41 -24.19
C ASN A 86 60.35 14.00 -23.95
N VAL A 87 59.60 13.01 -23.44
CA VAL A 87 60.12 11.64 -23.19
C VAL A 87 59.22 10.59 -23.86
N MET A 88 59.84 9.54 -24.42
CA MET A 88 59.31 8.41 -25.23
C MET A 88 58.03 7.67 -24.75
N LEU A 89 57.34 8.11 -23.69
CA LEU A 89 56.17 7.45 -23.07
C LEU A 89 54.84 8.19 -23.32
N ALA A 90 54.77 9.12 -24.28
CA ALA A 90 53.58 9.97 -24.47
C ALA A 90 52.29 9.17 -24.77
N TYR A 91 52.36 8.14 -25.63
CA TYR A 91 51.19 7.31 -25.98
C TYR A 91 50.61 6.56 -24.77
N GLU A 92 51.47 6.02 -23.90
CA GLU A 92 51.04 5.33 -22.66
C GLU A 92 50.32 6.26 -21.68
N ILE A 93 50.67 7.55 -21.68
CA ILE A 93 50.04 8.57 -20.83
C ILE A 93 48.66 8.95 -21.38
N ASP A 94 48.53 9.08 -22.69
CA ASP A 94 47.25 9.38 -23.35
C ASP A 94 46.23 8.25 -23.16
N GLU A 95 46.66 6.99 -23.28
CA GLU A 95 45.80 5.83 -23.00
C GLU A 95 45.36 5.77 -21.53
N ALA A 96 46.27 6.07 -20.60
CA ALA A 96 45.95 6.13 -19.18
C ALA A 96 44.94 7.23 -18.85
N GLU A 97 45.09 8.41 -19.47
CA GLU A 97 44.14 9.53 -19.33
C GLU A 97 42.75 9.12 -19.85
N ALA A 98 42.67 8.59 -21.08
CA ALA A 98 41.40 8.16 -21.67
C ALA A 98 40.71 7.06 -20.85
N LEU A 99 41.47 6.09 -20.33
CA LEU A 99 40.94 5.04 -19.47
C LEU A 99 40.38 5.60 -18.15
N LEU A 100 41.10 6.53 -17.52
CA LEU A 100 40.67 7.14 -16.26
C LEU A 100 39.45 8.05 -16.46
N GLU A 101 39.38 8.80 -17.56
CA GLU A 101 38.18 9.57 -17.93
C GLU A 101 36.95 8.67 -18.14
N SER A 102 37.12 7.56 -18.87
CA SER A 102 36.05 6.58 -19.09
C SER A 102 35.57 5.92 -17.79
N LYS A 103 36.49 5.56 -16.89
CA LYS A 103 36.13 5.04 -15.56
C LYS A 103 35.41 6.08 -14.71
N LEU A 104 35.89 7.33 -14.72
CA LEU A 104 35.31 8.43 -13.97
C LEU A 104 33.89 8.75 -14.46
N SER A 105 33.68 8.82 -15.78
CA SER A 105 32.36 9.07 -16.37
C SER A 105 31.38 7.95 -16.02
N THR A 106 31.81 6.69 -16.13
CA THR A 106 31.00 5.53 -15.77
C THR A 106 30.65 5.52 -14.27
N ALA A 107 31.60 5.86 -13.40
CA ALA A 107 31.38 5.94 -11.96
C ALA A 107 30.39 7.05 -11.60
N LYS A 108 30.53 8.25 -12.21
CA LYS A 108 29.59 9.37 -12.03
C LYS A 108 28.19 9.02 -12.54
N LEU A 109 28.09 8.40 -13.71
CA LEU A 109 26.80 7.93 -14.24
C LEU A 109 26.17 6.88 -13.33
N SER A 110 26.96 5.92 -12.82
CA SER A 110 26.43 4.94 -11.87
C SER A 110 25.99 5.58 -10.56
N LEU A 111 26.64 6.64 -10.09
CA LEU A 111 26.22 7.37 -8.90
C LEU A 111 24.87 8.08 -9.13
N SER A 112 24.74 8.84 -10.23
CA SER A 112 23.49 9.52 -10.62
C SER A 112 22.33 8.54 -10.72
N ASN A 113 22.53 7.39 -11.38
CA ASN A 113 21.50 6.35 -11.46
C ASN A 113 21.10 5.83 -10.08
N CYS A 114 22.07 5.62 -9.18
CA CYS A 114 21.76 5.18 -7.83
C CYS A 114 21.02 6.24 -7.01
N GLU A 115 21.28 7.53 -7.23
CA GLU A 115 20.56 8.65 -6.60
C GLU A 115 19.09 8.67 -7.05
N GLU A 116 18.83 8.61 -8.35
CA GLU A 116 17.48 8.55 -8.91
C GLU A 116 16.70 7.32 -8.42
N ASP A 117 17.34 6.15 -8.42
CA ASP A 117 16.75 4.90 -7.93
C ASP A 117 16.43 4.99 -6.42
N LEU A 118 17.27 5.67 -5.64
CA LEU A 118 17.08 5.85 -4.20
C LEU A 118 15.90 6.77 -3.92
N ASP A 119 15.78 7.89 -4.64
CA ASP A 119 14.64 8.79 -4.52
C ASP A 119 13.33 8.10 -4.92
N PHE A 120 13.34 7.32 -6.00
CA PHE A 120 12.20 6.47 -6.37
C PHE A 120 11.81 5.52 -5.23
N LEU A 121 12.77 4.81 -4.62
CA LEU A 121 12.48 3.91 -3.50
C LEU A 121 11.86 4.62 -2.30
N ARG A 122 12.31 5.84 -1.98
CA ARG A 122 11.73 6.65 -0.89
C ARG A 122 10.29 7.04 -1.17
N GLU A 123 9.97 7.39 -2.40
CA GLU A 123 8.59 7.65 -2.85
C GLU A 123 7.71 6.39 -2.72
N GLN A 124 8.24 5.23 -3.11
CA GLN A 124 7.51 3.96 -2.97
C GLN A 124 7.27 3.58 -1.50
N ILE A 125 8.25 3.78 -0.61
CA ILE A 125 8.09 3.57 0.83
C ILE A 125 6.98 4.47 1.37
N THR A 126 7.04 5.77 1.05
CA THR A 126 6.05 6.76 1.52
C THR A 126 4.64 6.39 1.07
N THR A 127 4.48 6.00 -0.19
CA THR A 127 3.19 5.56 -0.75
C THR A 127 2.62 4.38 0.02
N MET A 128 3.47 3.40 0.36
CA MET A 128 3.07 2.21 1.09
C MET A 128 2.73 2.51 2.56
N GLU A 129 3.49 3.40 3.22
CA GLU A 129 3.21 3.84 4.58
C GLU A 129 1.85 4.55 4.69
N VAL A 130 1.52 5.39 3.72
CA VAL A 130 0.21 6.04 3.64
C VAL A 130 -0.90 5.00 3.44
N ALA A 131 -0.69 3.99 2.60
CA ALA A 131 -1.65 2.89 2.41
C ALA A 131 -1.90 2.10 3.71
N ILE A 132 -0.83 1.79 4.47
CA ILE A 132 -0.94 1.16 5.79
C ILE A 132 -1.74 2.04 6.76
N ALA A 133 -1.43 3.34 6.84
CA ALA A 133 -2.11 4.27 7.73
C ALA A 133 -3.62 4.34 7.42
N ARG A 134 -3.98 4.39 6.14
CA ARG A 134 -5.37 4.32 5.67
C ARG A 134 -6.04 3.00 6.05
N GLY A 135 -5.37 1.86 5.85
CA GLY A 135 -5.89 0.53 6.22
C GLY A 135 -6.16 0.40 7.73
N VAL A 136 -5.25 0.88 8.57
CA VAL A 136 -5.44 0.93 10.03
C VAL A 136 -6.63 1.82 10.42
N GLN A 137 -6.80 2.96 9.73
CA GLN A 137 -7.91 3.88 9.99
C GLN A 137 -9.27 3.24 9.65
N LEU A 138 -9.38 2.53 8.52
CA LEU A 138 -10.58 1.79 8.15
C LEU A 138 -10.95 0.72 9.18
N GLY A 139 -9.95 -0.01 9.69
CA GLY A 139 -10.14 -1.00 10.75
C GLY A 139 -10.72 -0.40 12.05
N LYS A 140 -10.26 0.80 12.43
CA LYS A 140 -10.77 1.52 13.61
C LYS A 140 -12.20 2.03 13.42
N SER A 141 -12.51 2.60 12.25
CA SER A 141 -13.85 3.09 11.91
C SER A 141 -14.89 1.97 11.93
N SER A 142 -14.59 0.83 11.33
CA SER A 142 -15.44 -0.37 11.37
C SER A 142 -15.69 -0.90 12.79
N ARG A 143 -14.69 -0.81 13.69
CA ARG A 143 -14.83 -1.22 15.10
C ARG A 143 -15.77 -0.29 15.87
N ARG A 144 -15.65 1.03 15.66
CA ARG A 144 -16.52 2.04 16.28
C ARG A 144 -17.98 1.85 15.87
N GLU A 145 -18.24 1.52 14.60
CA GLU A 145 -19.59 1.29 14.08
C GLU A 145 -20.25 0.06 14.72
N LYS A 146 -19.56 -1.07 14.81
CA LYS A 146 -20.08 -2.27 15.49
C LYS A 146 -20.38 -2.03 16.97
N THR A 147 -19.52 -1.33 17.70
CA THR A 147 -19.77 -1.00 19.12
C THR A 147 -21.00 -0.08 19.26
N ARG A 148 -21.22 0.83 18.31
CA ARG A 148 -22.43 1.67 18.27
C ARG A 148 -23.68 0.85 17.95
N GLU A 149 -23.60 -0.08 17.00
CA GLU A 149 -24.72 -0.91 16.56
C GLU A 149 -25.14 -1.94 17.61
N THR A 150 -24.18 -2.60 18.25
CA THR A 150 -24.41 -3.51 19.40
C THR A 150 -25.03 -2.79 20.58
N LYS A 151 -24.57 -1.58 20.92
CA LYS A 151 -25.20 -0.73 21.95
C LYS A 151 -26.63 -0.35 21.58
N LYS A 152 -26.89 0.08 20.33
CA LYS A 152 -28.23 0.38 19.81
C LYS A 152 -29.15 -0.85 19.88
N ARG A 153 -28.67 -2.03 19.49
CA ARG A 153 -29.43 -3.29 19.54
C ARG A 153 -29.77 -3.71 20.98
N SER A 154 -28.83 -3.52 21.90
CA SER A 154 -29.04 -3.79 23.33
C SER A 154 -30.04 -2.80 23.97
N GLN A 155 -30.00 -1.52 23.60
CA GLN A 155 -31.01 -0.53 24.01
C GLN A 155 -32.41 -0.84 23.45
N ARG A 156 -32.52 -1.21 22.17
CA ARG A 156 -33.81 -1.61 21.55
C ARG A 156 -34.41 -2.84 22.22
N ARG A 157 -33.58 -3.83 22.59
CA ARG A 157 -34.01 -5.01 23.37
C ARG A 157 -34.55 -4.63 24.74
N LYS A 158 -33.80 -3.84 25.52
CA LYS A 158 -34.25 -3.34 26.83
C LYS A 158 -35.54 -2.52 26.74
N GLY A 159 -35.71 -1.71 25.70
CA GLY A 159 -36.95 -0.95 25.45
C GLY A 159 -38.15 -1.85 25.13
N LYS A 160 -37.93 -2.91 24.34
CA LYS A 160 -38.98 -3.89 24.01
C LYS A 160 -39.39 -4.74 25.22
N GLU A 161 -38.41 -5.19 26.02
CA GLU A 161 -38.65 -5.89 27.30
C GLU A 161 -39.42 -5.03 28.30
N ARG A 162 -39.09 -3.73 28.40
CA ARG A 162 -39.84 -2.78 29.25
C ARG A 162 -41.28 -2.58 28.79
N MET A 163 -41.53 -2.39 27.49
CA MET A 163 -42.90 -2.30 26.97
C MET A 163 -43.71 -3.58 27.22
N GLU A 164 -43.11 -4.74 27.02
CA GLU A 164 -43.79 -6.02 27.29
C GLU A 164 -44.09 -6.23 28.78
N SER A 165 -43.28 -5.67 29.69
CA SER A 165 -43.55 -5.70 31.13
C SER A 165 -44.65 -4.74 31.60
N LEU A 166 -44.92 -3.66 30.84
CA LEU A 166 -45.95 -2.66 31.15
C LEU A 166 -47.35 -3.06 30.65
N ALA A 167 -47.45 -4.05 29.75
CA ALA A 167 -48.71 -4.56 29.22
C ALA A 167 -48.83 -6.10 29.37
N PRO A 168 -48.90 -6.63 30.61
CA PRO A 168 -49.00 -8.07 30.85
C PRO A 168 -50.33 -8.70 30.35
N GLY A 169 -51.32 -7.90 29.96
CA GLY A 169 -52.69 -8.34 29.68
C GLY A 169 -53.16 -8.33 28.20
N LEU A 170 -52.36 -7.87 27.24
CA LEU A 170 -52.79 -7.77 25.83
C LEU A 170 -52.43 -8.99 24.97
N LYS A 171 -51.66 -9.96 25.49
CA LYS A 171 -51.21 -11.14 24.73
C LYS A 171 -52.32 -12.18 24.50
N ASN A 172 -53.54 -11.92 24.98
CA ASN A 172 -54.65 -12.87 25.00
C ASN A 172 -55.85 -12.39 24.14
N LEU A 173 -55.79 -11.20 23.54
CA LEU A 173 -56.90 -10.60 22.80
C LEU A 173 -56.78 -10.77 21.29
N THR A 174 -56.24 -11.90 20.85
CA THR A 174 -56.68 -12.50 19.59
C THR A 174 -57.80 -13.48 19.93
N THR A 175 -58.98 -12.95 20.29
CA THR A 175 -60.22 -13.74 20.23
C THR A 175 -60.42 -14.11 18.77
N THR A 176 -60.00 -15.32 18.42
CA THR A 176 -60.51 -16.02 17.26
C THR A 176 -62.01 -16.14 17.47
N TYR A 177 -62.78 -15.28 16.82
CA TYR A 177 -64.23 -15.45 16.74
C TYR A 177 -64.46 -16.67 15.84
N ILE A 178 -64.50 -17.86 16.45
CA ILE A 178 -64.96 -19.07 15.77
C ILE A 178 -66.46 -18.86 15.58
N ILE A 179 -66.85 -18.35 14.42
CA ILE A 179 -68.25 -18.32 13.99
C ILE A 179 -68.68 -19.79 13.84
N PRO A 180 -69.63 -20.29 14.64
CA PRO A 180 -70.08 -21.66 14.49
C PRO A 180 -70.90 -21.77 13.19
N SER A 181 -70.70 -22.85 12.45
CA SER A 181 -71.18 -23.09 11.07
C SER A 181 -72.70 -23.05 10.87
N HIS A 182 -73.50 -22.93 11.93
CA HIS A 182 -74.95 -22.77 11.86
C HIS A 182 -75.40 -21.29 11.76
N LEU A 183 -74.50 -20.32 11.95
CA LEU A 183 -74.81 -18.89 11.85
C LEU A 183 -74.43 -18.23 10.51
N MET A 184 -73.89 -18.99 9.54
CA MET A 184 -73.52 -18.47 8.20
C MET A 184 -74.69 -18.37 7.20
N THR A 185 -75.92 -18.77 7.55
CA THR A 185 -77.01 -18.88 6.55
C THR A 185 -77.94 -17.66 6.46
N LYS A 186 -77.61 -16.49 7.04
CA LYS A 186 -78.51 -15.31 7.04
C LYS A 186 -77.88 -13.95 6.76
N LEU A 187 -76.76 -13.87 6.06
CA LEU A 187 -76.29 -12.60 5.50
C LEU A 187 -76.23 -12.73 3.97
N ALA A 188 -77.36 -12.41 3.35
CA ALA A 188 -77.46 -12.14 1.93
C ALA A 188 -76.58 -10.93 1.56
N PRO A 189 -75.92 -10.92 0.39
CA PRO A 189 -75.19 -9.76 -0.08
C PRO A 189 -76.18 -8.66 -0.48
N ILE A 190 -76.17 -7.53 0.24
CA ILE A 190 -76.74 -6.30 -0.27
C ILE A 190 -75.81 -5.83 -1.40
N SER A 191 -76.29 -5.96 -2.63
CA SER A 191 -75.71 -5.28 -3.79
C SER A 191 -75.67 -3.78 -3.53
N ALA A 192 -74.53 -3.16 -3.77
CA ALA A 192 -74.45 -1.73 -4.02
C ALA A 192 -74.14 -1.56 -5.51
N GLU A 193 -75.18 -1.14 -6.24
CA GLU A 193 -75.08 -0.36 -7.47
C GLU A 193 -74.29 0.94 -7.23
#